data_AF-A0A9X2PI68-F1
#
_entry.id   AF-A0A9X2PI68-F1
#
_cell.length_a   1.000
_cell.length_b   1.000
_cell.length_c   1.000
_cell.angle_alpha   90.00
_cell.angle_beta   90.00
_cell.angle_gamma   90.00
#
_symmetry.space_group_name_H-M   'P 1'
#
loop_
_entity.id
_entity.type
_entity.pdbx_description
1 polymer ?
#
loop_
_entity_poly.entity_id
_entity_poly.type
_entity_poly.pdbx_seq_one_letter_code
_entity_poly.pdbx_strand_id
1 'polypeptide(L)'
;MAASALLLVPIAIAMTDFSQRINWGLRGAGLAVPIQLLNAVGALCVVYAYRYGRAIIVSPMTSAAAPMITVMLSLYIYSTDPLDIPVKLTGIAMAITAAFLMVIDGEGEKRE
;
A
#
# COMPACT_ATOMS: atom_id res chain seq x y z
N MET A 1 7.03 -15.46 0.94
CA MET A 1 7.49 -14.07 1.11
C MET A 1 8.91 -13.99 1.68
N ALA A 2 9.18 -14.44 2.91
CA ALA A 2 10.54 -14.33 3.47
C ALA A 2 11.59 -15.21 2.74
N ALA A 3 11.30 -16.50 2.53
CA ALA A 3 12.21 -17.41 1.84
C ALA A 3 12.46 -17.02 0.37
N SER A 4 11.39 -16.62 -0.34
CA SER A 4 11.47 -16.11 -1.71
C SER A 4 12.30 -14.82 -1.79
N ALA A 5 12.17 -13.91 -0.82
CA ALA A 5 12.98 -12.70 -0.77
C ALA A 5 14.47 -13.03 -0.55
N LEU A 6 14.79 -13.97 0.35
CA LEU A 6 16.16 -14.40 0.63
C LEU A 6 16.84 -15.02 -0.60
N LEU A 7 16.10 -15.84 -1.36
CA LEU A 7 16.58 -16.45 -2.60
C LEU A 7 16.82 -15.43 -3.73
N LEU A 8 16.09 -14.31 -3.73
CA LEU A 8 16.22 -13.26 -4.73
C LEU A 8 17.33 -12.25 -4.41
N VAL A 9 17.88 -12.24 -3.19
CA VAL A 9 19.02 -11.39 -2.79
C VAL A 9 20.19 -11.44 -3.78
N PRO A 10 20.72 -12.61 -4.21
CA PRO A 10 21.85 -12.65 -5.14
C PRO A 10 21.53 -12.01 -6.50
N ILE A 11 20.29 -12.16 -6.98
CA ILE A 11 19.82 -11.57 -8.24
C ILE A 11 19.73 -10.05 -8.09
N ALA A 12 19.19 -9.57 -6.97
CA ALA A 12 19.11 -8.14 -6.68
C ALA A 12 20.50 -7.49 -6.59
N ILE A 13 21.48 -8.17 -5.98
CA ILE A 13 22.87 -7.70 -5.91
C ILE A 13 23.49 -7.65 -7.31
N ALA A 14 23.26 -8.66 -8.15
CA ALA A 14 23.77 -8.69 -9.52
C ALA A 14 23.19 -7.57 -10.41
N MET A 15 21.95 -7.14 -10.15
CA MET A 15 21.30 -6.02 -10.85
C MET A 15 21.67 -4.64 -10.26
N THR A 16 22.35 -4.60 -9.12
CA THR A 16 22.69 -3.34 -8.45
C THR A 16 23.95 -2.75 -9.06
N ASP A 17 23.83 -1.56 -9.65
CA ASP A 17 24.97 -0.76 -10.06
C ASP A 17 25.56 0.00 -8.85
N PHE A 18 26.70 -0.47 -8.36
CA PHE A 18 27.42 0.13 -7.24
C PHE A 18 28.13 1.44 -7.59
N SER A 19 28.16 1.83 -8.88
CA SER A 19 28.71 3.12 -9.30
C SER A 19 27.81 4.30 -8.92
N GLN A 20 26.56 4.05 -8.55
CA GLN A 20 25.63 5.09 -8.12
C GLN A 20 25.63 5.26 -6.60
N ARG A 21 25.28 6.47 -6.10
CA ARG A 21 25.18 6.73 -4.67
C ARG A 21 23.99 5.98 -4.07
N ILE A 22 24.27 4.81 -3.50
CA ILE A 22 23.29 4.03 -2.74
C ILE A 22 23.11 4.67 -1.37
N ASN A 23 21.86 5.00 -1.01
CA ASN A 23 21.52 5.66 0.25
C ASN A 23 21.50 4.65 1.42
N TRP A 24 22.67 4.22 1.85
CA TRP A 24 22.87 3.34 3.01
C TRP A 24 22.63 4.03 4.37
N GLY A 25 22.43 5.34 4.36
CA GLY A 25 22.25 6.13 5.58
C GLY A 25 20.93 5.84 6.31
N LEU A 26 20.82 6.43 7.51
CA LEU A 26 19.62 6.31 8.35
C LEU A 26 18.34 6.82 7.65
N ARG A 27 18.49 7.77 6.71
CA ARG A 27 17.41 8.29 5.87
C ARG A 27 17.02 7.39 4.69
N GLY A 28 17.82 6.36 4.37
CA GLY A 28 17.53 5.40 3.31
C GLY A 28 17.19 4.04 3.91
N ALA A 29 18.20 3.19 4.08
CA ALA A 29 18.04 1.87 4.67
C ALA A 29 17.44 1.91 6.10
N GLY A 30 17.75 2.94 6.89
CA GLY A 30 17.20 3.08 8.24
C GLY A 30 15.68 3.28 8.29
N LEU A 31 15.08 3.94 7.29
CA LEU A 31 13.63 4.12 7.21
C LEU A 31 12.90 2.84 6.79
N ALA A 32 13.59 1.88 6.17
CA ALA A 32 12.98 0.60 5.79
C ALA A 32 12.51 -0.19 7.02
N VAL A 33 13.21 -0.08 8.15
CA VAL A 33 12.86 -0.78 9.40
C VAL A 33 11.47 -0.36 9.93
N PRO A 34 11.19 0.93 10.22
CA PRO A 34 9.86 1.33 10.68
C PRO A 34 8.78 1.13 9.62
N ILE A 35 9.09 1.29 8.33
CA ILE A 35 8.13 1.03 7.23
C ILE A 35 7.72 -0.45 7.23
N GLN A 36 8.68 -1.37 7.32
CA GLN A 36 8.40 -2.80 7.30
C GLN A 36 7.73 -3.26 8.59
N LEU A 37 8.06 -2.64 9.73
CA LEU A 37 7.37 -2.89 10.99
C LEU A 37 5.90 -2.47 10.91
N LEU A 38 5.61 -1.28 10.37
CA LEU A 38 4.24 -0.79 10.19
C LEU A 38 3.46 -1.68 9.21
N ASN A 39 4.10 -2.14 8.13
CA ASN A 39 3.53 -3.11 7.21
C ASN A 39 3.16 -4.43 7.91
N ALA A 40 4.06 -4.95 8.75
CA ALA A 40 3.80 -6.18 9.52
C ALA A 40 2.64 -6.01 10.51
N VAL A 41 2.55 -4.87 11.20
CA VAL A 41 1.42 -4.54 12.09
C VAL A 41 0.12 -4.49 11.29
N GLY A 42 0.11 -3.83 10.13
CA GLY A 42 -1.05 -3.80 9.24
C GLY A 42 -1.51 -5.20 8.82
N ALA A 43 -0.58 -6.08 8.44
CA ALA A 43 -0.88 -7.46 8.10
C ALA A 43 -1.48 -8.25 9.28
N LEU A 44 -0.94 -8.09 10.50
CA LEU A 44 -1.48 -8.74 11.70
C LEU A 44 -2.88 -8.23 12.05
N CYS A 45 -3.15 -6.93 11.90
CA CYS A 45 -4.47 -6.34 12.09
C CYS A 45 -5.49 -6.93 11.12
N VAL A 46 -5.11 -7.16 9.86
CA VAL A 46 -5.97 -7.81 8.86
C VAL A 46 -6.27 -9.26 9.27
N VAL A 47 -5.27 -10.02 9.73
CA VAL A 47 -5.50 -11.39 10.25
C VAL A 47 -6.44 -11.38 11.46
N TYR A 48 -6.28 -10.42 12.36
CA TYR A 48 -7.19 -10.23 13.49
C TYR A 48 -8.61 -9.88 13.03
N ALA A 49 -8.75 -9.00 12.04
CA ALA A 49 -10.04 -8.64 11.46
C ALA A 49 -10.74 -9.86 10.83
N TYR A 50 -10.01 -10.72 10.12
CA TYR A 50 -10.56 -11.98 9.61
C TYR A 50 -10.95 -12.97 10.71
N ARG A 51 -10.31 -12.92 11.88
CA ARG A 51 -10.63 -13.81 13.00
C ARG A 51 -11.97 -13.49 13.66
N TYR A 52 -12.34 -12.21 13.75
CA TYR A 52 -13.57 -11.77 14.42
C TYR A 52 -14.68 -11.30 13.47
N GLY A 53 -14.32 -10.99 12.21
CA GLY A 53 -15.24 -10.52 11.18
C GLY A 53 -15.59 -11.61 10.17
N ARG A 54 -16.69 -11.42 9.43
CA ARG A 54 -16.99 -12.27 8.29
C ARG A 54 -16.02 -11.94 7.16
N ALA A 55 -15.32 -12.93 6.64
CA ALA A 55 -14.34 -12.76 5.56
C ALA A 55 -14.94 -12.09 4.30
N ILE A 56 -16.25 -12.21 4.08
CA ILE A 56 -16.98 -11.54 2.99
C ILE A 56 -17.00 -10.01 3.12
N ILE A 57 -16.93 -9.46 4.33
CA ILE A 57 -16.94 -8.01 4.57
C ILE A 57 -15.51 -7.48 4.69
N VAL A 58 -14.63 -8.24 5.36
CA VAL A 58 -13.26 -7.81 5.68
C VAL A 58 -12.39 -7.69 4.42
N SER A 59 -12.55 -8.61 3.45
CA SER A 59 -11.78 -8.62 2.20
C SER A 59 -12.01 -7.37 1.34
N PRO A 60 -13.25 -7.04 0.91
CA PRO A 60 -13.49 -5.86 0.09
C PRO A 60 -13.14 -4.56 0.82
N MET A 61 -13.39 -4.48 2.14
CA MET A 61 -13.01 -3.33 2.95
C MET A 61 -11.50 -3.10 2.98
N THR A 62 -10.69 -4.16 3.12
CA THR A 62 -9.23 -4.03 3.20
C THR A 62 -8.63 -3.59 1.87
N SER A 63 -9.11 -4.16 0.76
CA SER A 63 -8.62 -3.85 -0.59
C SER A 63 -8.89 -2.39 -1.00
N ALA A 64 -10.03 -1.84 -0.62
CA ALA A 64 -10.36 -0.43 -0.92
C ALA A 64 -9.82 0.57 0.11
N ALA A 65 -9.64 0.14 1.37
CA ALA A 65 -9.09 1.00 2.40
C ALA A 65 -7.64 1.41 2.12
N ALA A 66 -6.83 0.53 1.53
CA ALA A 66 -5.42 0.81 1.25
C ALA A 66 -5.19 2.07 0.38
N PRO A 67 -5.78 2.19 -0.83
CA PRO A 67 -5.65 3.40 -1.63
C PRO A 67 -6.32 4.62 -0.98
N MET A 68 -7.48 4.45 -0.34
CA MET A 68 -8.20 5.57 0.30
C MET A 68 -7.40 6.19 1.44
N ILE A 69 -6.88 5.37 2.36
CA ILE A 69 -6.06 5.83 3.50
C ILE A 69 -4.77 6.51 2.99
N THR A 70 -4.17 5.97 1.92
CA THR A 70 -2.97 6.56 1.32
C THR A 70 -3.24 7.97 0.77
N VAL A 71 -4.39 8.18 0.11
CA VAL A 71 -4.80 9.51 -0.38
C VAL A 71 -5.06 10.46 0.80
N MET A 72 -5.80 10.02 1.82
CA MET A 72 -6.09 10.81 3.01
C MET A 72 -4.81 11.22 3.75
N LEU A 73 -3.89 10.28 3.95
CA LEU A 73 -2.61 10.53 4.61
C LEU A 73 -1.73 11.48 3.79
N SER A 74 -1.74 11.35 2.47
CA SER A 74 -1.00 12.25 1.58
C SER A 74 -1.53 13.69 1.68
N LEU A 75 -2.86 13.88 1.63
CA LEU A 75 -3.45 15.22 1.80
C LEU A 75 -3.17 15.79 3.18
N TYR A 76 -3.22 14.98 4.22
CA TYR A 76 -2.92 15.39 5.60
C TYR A 76 -1.47 15.81 5.78
N ILE A 77 -0.50 14.99 5.33
CA ILE A 77 0.94 15.27 5.50
C ILE A 77 1.38 16.44 4.63
N TYR A 78 0.99 16.45 3.35
CA TYR A 78 1.47 17.46 2.41
C TYR A 78 0.66 18.76 2.45
N SER A 79 -0.46 18.80 3.20
CA SER A 79 -1.34 19.98 3.33
C SER A 79 -1.56 20.68 1.99
N THR A 80 -1.71 19.89 0.93
CA THR A 80 -1.76 20.40 -0.44
C THR A 80 -3.20 20.71 -0.76
N ASP A 81 -3.51 21.95 -1.13
CA ASP A 81 -4.84 22.33 -1.57
C ASP A 81 -5.21 21.55 -2.84
N PRO A 82 -6.19 20.63 -2.76
CA PRO A 82 -6.55 19.80 -3.91
C PRO A 82 -7.21 20.62 -5.02
N LEU A 83 -7.60 21.87 -4.75
CA LEU A 83 -8.22 22.82 -5.68
C LEU A 83 -7.22 23.64 -6.51
N ASP A 84 -5.92 23.63 -6.20
CA ASP A 84 -4.94 24.47 -6.90
C ASP A 84 -4.77 24.09 -8.38
N ILE A 85 -4.97 22.81 -8.72
CA ILE A 85 -4.77 22.30 -10.08
C ILE A 85 -5.93 21.37 -10.44
N PRO A 86 -6.68 21.63 -11.53
CA PRO A 86 -7.84 20.82 -11.91
C PRO A 86 -7.49 19.35 -12.21
N VAL A 87 -6.25 19.06 -12.60
CA VAL A 87 -5.74 17.70 -12.84
C VAL A 87 -5.63 16.88 -11.56
N LYS A 88 -5.32 17.50 -10.41
CA LYS A 88 -5.29 16.80 -9.11
C LYS A 88 -6.69 16.35 -8.71
N LEU A 89 -7.69 17.21 -8.95
CA LEU A 89 -9.08 16.92 -8.64
C LEU A 89 -9.62 15.76 -9.49
N THR A 90 -9.34 15.75 -10.79
CA THR A 90 -9.76 14.65 -11.68
C THR A 90 -9.06 13.34 -11.31
N GLY A 91 -7.77 13.39 -10.94
CA GLY A 91 -7.04 12.23 -10.46
C GLY A 91 -7.60 11.65 -9.16
N ILE A 92 -7.93 12.51 -8.18
CA ILE A 92 -8.58 12.09 -6.93
C ILE A 92 -9.97 11.51 -7.19
N ALA A 93 -10.78 12.16 -8.04
CA ALA A 93 -12.11 11.66 -8.40
C ALA A 93 -12.04 10.29 -9.10
N MET A 94 -11.08 10.11 -10.02
CA MET A 94 -10.85 8.86 -10.72
C MET A 94 -10.34 7.76 -9.76
N ALA A 95 -9.45 8.10 -8.82
CA ALA A 95 -8.96 7.17 -7.81
C ALA A 95 -10.06 6.71 -6.84
N ILE A 96 -10.92 7.63 -6.39
CA ILE A 96 -12.09 7.30 -5.56
C ILE A 96 -13.06 6.39 -6.33
N THR A 97 -13.31 6.70 -7.61
CA THR A 97 -14.18 5.88 -8.47
C THR A 97 -13.61 4.47 -8.66
N ALA A 98 -12.30 4.35 -8.92
CA ALA A 98 -11.63 3.06 -9.05
C ALA A 98 -11.64 2.27 -7.73
N ALA A 99 -11.39 2.92 -6.59
CA ALA A 99 -11.47 2.29 -5.29
C ALA A 99 -12.89 1.77 -4.99
N PHE A 100 -13.91 2.53 -5.39
CA PHE A 100 -15.31 2.12 -5.27
C PHE A 100 -15.65 0.92 -6.17
N LEU A 101 -15.19 0.93 -7.43
CA LEU A 101 -15.33 -0.21 -8.33
C LEU A 101 -14.64 -1.47 -7.80
N MET A 102 -13.47 -1.33 -7.18
CA MET A 102 -12.74 -2.44 -6.56
C MET A 102 -13.51 -3.08 -5.39
N VAL A 103 -14.27 -2.29 -4.62
CA VAL A 103 -15.17 -2.84 -3.58
C VAL A 103 -16.26 -3.69 -4.21
N ILE A 104 -16.89 -3.19 -5.28
CA ILE A 104 -18.02 -3.88 -5.94
C ILE A 104 -17.55 -5.18 -6.59
N ASP A 105 -16.43 -5.17 -7.29
CA ASP A 105 -15.88 -6.35 -7.94
C ASP A 105 -15.47 -7.43 -6.92
N GLY A 106 -14.92 -7.00 -5.77
CA GLY A 106 -14.61 -7.89 -4.65
C GLY A 106 -15.83 -8.61 -4.03
N GLU A 107 -17.05 -8.15 -4.28
CA GLU A 107 -18.28 -8.87 -3.90
C GLU A 107 -18.74 -9.88 -4.97
N GLY A 108 -18.34 -9.70 -6.24
CA GLY A 108 -18.72 -10.54 -7.37
C GLY A 108 -17.96 -11.87 -7.47
N GLU A 109 -16.71 -11.92 -7.01
CA GLU A 109 -15.82 -13.10 -7.13
C GLU A 109 -16.29 -14.31 -6.29
N LYS A 110 -17.28 -14.16 -5.40
CA LYS A 110 -17.84 -15.29 -4.59
C LYS A 110 -19.15 -15.86 -5.13
N ARG A 111 -19.56 -15.50 -6.34
CA ARG A 111 -20.77 -16.05 -6.99
C ARG A 111 -20.52 -17.22 -7.95
N GLU A 112 -19.30 -17.76 -8.00
CA GLU A 112 -18.97 -18.99 -8.74
C GLU A 112 -18.43 -20.09 -7.80
#